data_AF-A0A829PYY3-F1
#
_entry.id   AF-A0A829PYY3-F1
#
_cell.length_a   1.000
_cell.length_b   1.000
_cell.length_c   1.000
_cell.angle_alpha   90.00
_cell.angle_beta   90.00
_cell.angle_gamma   90.00
#
_symmetry.space_group_name_H-M   'P 1'
#
loop_
_entity.id
_entity.type
_entity.pdbx_description
1 polymer ?
#
loop_
_entity_poly.entity_id
_entity_poly.type
_entity_poly.pdbx_seq_one_letter_code
_entity_poly.pdbx_strand_id
1 'polypeptide(L)'
;MVTGKRGTTTDLSFQVLGGGDYTDKNVPGSAIAFDDREIHIDSDGSFEVRFGPAPADDSRPNYFTLGPGPAQLVMREVYSDWREQRGSLAIARVDTAGTAPAPLTKEQIEKRYASAGKQLVNRVKTWLQFPKWFYDNLPVNTMTEPRLTPGGLATQFSSVGHYDLADDQAMIITVPKSDAPYQGFQLGSLWYISLDYINHQTSLNSSQAQIDPDGNIRMVVSNTNPGVTNWIETLGHRRAYLQFRWQRADRQLTPADGPTVEVVAVGDIPAKLPHYSQNQISEEGWRSRIAERQTAIGARMLG
;
A
#
# COMPACT_ATOMS: atom_id res chain seq x y z
N MET A 1 -7.90 -2.87 23.76
CA MET A 1 -8.83 -3.81 23.09
C MET A 1 -9.28 -3.18 21.81
N VAL A 2 -9.27 -3.96 20.74
CA VAL A 2 -9.81 -3.58 19.44
C VAL A 2 -10.98 -4.51 19.16
N THR A 3 -12.14 -3.95 18.83
CA THR A 3 -13.33 -4.71 18.45
C THR A 3 -13.79 -4.26 17.07
N GLY A 4 -14.40 -5.16 16.31
CA GLY A 4 -14.79 -4.81 14.96
C GLY A 4 -15.65 -5.81 14.24
N LYS A 5 -15.94 -5.47 12.98
CA LYS A 5 -16.49 -6.34 11.95
C LYS A 5 -15.46 -6.41 10.83
N ARG A 6 -15.16 -7.61 10.35
CA ARG A 6 -14.07 -7.83 9.38
C ARG A 6 -14.29 -7.12 8.03
N GLY A 7 -15.53 -6.96 7.59
CA GLY A 7 -15.82 -6.48 6.24
C GLY A 7 -15.45 -7.51 5.17
N THR A 8 -15.30 -7.06 3.93
CA THR A 8 -14.99 -7.93 2.78
C THR A 8 -13.68 -7.55 2.09
N THR A 9 -12.88 -6.68 2.71
CA THR A 9 -11.62 -6.20 2.14
C THR A 9 -10.60 -7.32 2.03
N THR A 10 -9.75 -7.26 1.01
CA THR A 10 -8.77 -8.32 0.72
C THR A 10 -7.84 -8.62 1.88
N ASP A 11 -7.37 -7.59 2.60
CA ASP A 11 -6.52 -7.73 3.77
C ASP A 11 -6.97 -6.80 4.90
N LEU A 12 -6.93 -7.30 6.12
CA LEU A 12 -6.95 -6.50 7.34
C LEU A 12 -5.75 -6.94 8.18
N SER A 13 -4.83 -6.01 8.42
CA SER A 13 -3.59 -6.31 9.12
C SER A 13 -3.30 -5.34 10.26
N PHE A 14 -2.62 -5.86 11.26
CA PHE A 14 -2.31 -5.19 12.51
C PHE A 14 -0.81 -5.20 12.71
N GLN A 15 -0.27 -4.04 13.09
CA GLN A 15 1.15 -3.89 13.35
C GLN A 15 1.37 -3.05 14.59
N VAL A 16 2.09 -3.61 15.55
CA VAL A 16 2.60 -2.89 16.72
C VAL A 16 4.02 -2.45 16.42
N LEU A 17 4.21 -1.15 16.29
CA LEU A 17 5.52 -0.53 16.16
C LEU A 17 6.04 -0.19 17.56
N GLY A 18 7.13 -0.85 17.95
CA GLY A 18 7.86 -0.60 19.19
C GLY A 18 9.10 0.26 18.96
N GLY A 19 9.58 0.92 20.00
CA GLY A 19 10.88 1.61 19.94
C GLY A 19 10.88 3.03 19.34
N GLY A 20 9.72 3.64 19.13
CA GLY A 20 9.57 5.07 18.80
C GLY A 20 9.01 5.38 17.40
N ASP A 21 9.04 6.65 17.03
CA ASP A 21 8.50 7.16 15.77
C ASP A 21 9.37 6.81 14.56
N TYR A 22 8.78 6.79 13.36
CA TYR A 22 9.53 6.94 12.12
C TYR A 22 10.26 8.29 12.12
N THR A 23 11.56 8.26 11.84
CA THR A 23 12.41 9.45 11.75
C THR A 23 13.26 9.40 10.50
N ASP A 24 13.93 10.53 10.21
CA ASP A 24 14.92 10.68 9.15
C ASP A 24 16.21 9.88 9.38
N LYS A 25 16.26 9.02 10.41
CA LYS A 25 17.38 8.13 10.70
C LYS A 25 16.97 6.68 11.00
N ASN A 26 15.68 6.42 11.21
CA ASN A 26 15.21 5.13 11.72
C ASN A 26 13.84 4.75 11.18
N VAL A 27 13.73 3.51 10.69
CA VAL A 27 12.47 2.81 10.46
C VAL A 27 12.19 1.96 11.70
N PRO A 28 11.09 2.17 12.43
CA PRO A 28 10.78 1.40 13.62
C PRO A 28 10.72 -0.10 13.31
N GLY A 29 11.28 -0.91 14.20
CA GLY A 29 11.13 -2.36 14.13
C GLY A 29 9.68 -2.76 14.34
N SER A 30 9.22 -3.77 13.60
CA SER A 30 7.93 -4.40 13.85
C SER A 30 8.05 -5.31 15.06
N ALA A 31 7.38 -4.98 16.17
CA ALA A 31 7.39 -5.83 17.38
C ALA A 31 6.39 -6.97 17.24
N ILE A 32 5.23 -6.69 16.65
CA ILE A 32 4.16 -7.64 16.31
C ILE A 32 3.59 -7.21 14.96
N ALA A 33 3.45 -8.13 14.02
CA ALA A 33 2.81 -7.89 12.72
C ALA A 33 2.07 -9.15 12.30
N PHE A 34 0.76 -9.05 12.10
CA PHE A 34 -0.10 -10.17 11.71
C PHE A 34 -1.25 -9.65 10.84
N ASP A 35 -1.91 -10.57 10.14
CA ASP A 35 -3.15 -10.30 9.43
C ASP A 35 -4.34 -11.06 10.03
N ASP A 36 -5.52 -10.80 9.50
CA ASP A 36 -6.79 -11.37 9.95
C ASP A 36 -6.83 -12.91 10.01
N ARG A 37 -5.91 -13.63 9.36
CA ARG A 37 -5.83 -15.10 9.40
C ARG A 37 -5.31 -15.62 10.73
N GLU A 38 -4.64 -14.76 11.49
CA GLU A 38 -4.06 -15.09 12.79
C GLU A 38 -4.99 -14.73 13.96
N ILE A 39 -6.22 -14.28 13.67
CA ILE A 39 -7.23 -13.99 14.68
C ILE A 39 -8.50 -14.80 14.46
N HIS A 40 -9.15 -15.16 15.55
CA HIS A 40 -10.50 -15.68 15.55
C HIS A 40 -11.49 -14.58 15.17
N ILE A 41 -12.27 -14.85 14.13
CA ILE A 41 -13.39 -14.03 13.67
C ILE A 41 -14.64 -14.91 13.75
N ASP A 42 -15.66 -14.41 14.44
CA ASP A 42 -16.94 -15.10 14.61
C ASP A 42 -17.66 -15.26 13.26
N SER A 43 -18.61 -16.19 13.19
CA SER A 43 -19.38 -16.47 11.97
C SER A 43 -20.17 -15.28 11.44
N ASP A 44 -20.49 -14.30 12.29
CA ASP A 44 -21.17 -13.06 11.92
C ASP A 44 -20.19 -11.93 11.53
N GLY A 45 -18.90 -12.27 11.44
CA GLY A 45 -17.79 -11.38 11.12
C GLY A 45 -17.27 -10.52 12.27
N SER A 46 -17.76 -10.66 13.52
CA SER A 46 -17.18 -9.94 14.66
C SER A 46 -15.82 -10.48 15.07
N PHE A 47 -15.02 -9.60 15.64
CA PHE A 47 -13.79 -9.99 16.30
C PHE A 47 -13.47 -9.08 17.46
N GLU A 48 -12.68 -9.62 18.39
CA GLU A 48 -12.05 -8.90 19.48
C GLU A 48 -10.57 -9.25 19.50
N VAL A 49 -9.71 -8.23 19.58
CA VAL A 49 -8.25 -8.38 19.73
C VAL A 49 -7.80 -7.62 20.97
N ARG A 50 -7.03 -8.27 21.84
CA ARG A 50 -6.50 -7.68 23.06
C ARG A 50 -5.00 -7.46 22.94
N PHE A 51 -4.56 -6.32 23.45
CA PHE A 51 -3.16 -5.94 23.54
C PHE A 51 -2.88 -5.55 24.98
N GLY A 52 -1.84 -6.14 25.59
CA GLY A 52 -1.49 -5.85 26.98
C GLY A 52 -0.18 -6.50 27.43
N PRO A 53 0.29 -6.23 28.66
CA PRO A 53 1.63 -6.63 29.10
C PRO A 53 1.75 -8.11 29.48
N ALA A 54 0.63 -8.81 29.73
CA ALA A 54 0.67 -10.22 30.10
C ALA A 54 1.15 -11.09 28.91
N PRO A 55 1.71 -12.29 29.15
CA PRO A 55 2.10 -13.21 28.08
C PRO A 55 0.90 -13.61 27.22
N ALA A 56 1.07 -13.74 25.91
CA ALA A 56 0.12 -14.42 25.04
C ALA A 56 0.26 -15.93 25.25
N ASP A 57 -0.87 -16.63 25.33
CA ASP A 57 -0.94 -18.09 25.45
C ASP A 57 -2.23 -18.61 24.83
N ASP A 58 -2.31 -19.92 24.61
CA ASP A 58 -3.44 -20.58 23.96
C ASP A 58 -4.77 -20.43 24.72
N SER A 59 -4.75 -20.02 25.99
CA SER A 59 -5.97 -19.76 26.77
C SER A 59 -6.59 -18.39 26.48
N ARG A 60 -5.88 -17.52 25.77
CA ARG A 60 -6.29 -16.16 25.43
C ARG A 60 -6.24 -15.95 23.91
N PRO A 61 -7.22 -16.48 23.16
CA PRO A 61 -7.30 -16.23 21.72
C PRO A 61 -7.30 -14.72 21.44
N ASN A 62 -6.65 -14.32 20.34
CA ASN A 62 -6.51 -12.94 19.90
C ASN A 62 -5.85 -11.99 20.91
N TYR A 63 -5.00 -12.50 21.80
CA TYR A 63 -4.23 -11.69 22.74
C TYR A 63 -2.78 -11.54 22.28
N PHE A 64 -2.30 -10.31 22.19
CA PHE A 64 -0.94 -9.97 21.78
C PHE A 64 -0.20 -9.22 22.88
N THR A 65 0.98 -9.73 23.26
CA THR A 65 1.80 -9.14 24.32
C THR A 65 2.46 -7.85 23.86
N LEU A 66 2.19 -6.75 24.56
CA LEU A 66 2.91 -5.49 24.39
C LEU A 66 4.16 -5.50 25.26
N GLY A 67 5.30 -5.19 24.64
CA GLY A 67 6.54 -4.90 25.37
C GLY A 67 6.43 -3.62 26.22
N PRO A 68 7.38 -3.38 27.14
CA PRO A 68 7.40 -2.18 27.95
C PRO A 68 7.62 -0.92 27.09
N GLY A 69 7.00 0.19 27.49
CA GLY A 69 7.15 1.49 26.84
C GLY A 69 6.01 1.85 25.88
N PRO A 70 6.13 2.99 25.17
CA PRO A 70 5.12 3.43 24.22
C PRO A 70 5.13 2.54 22.96
N ALA A 71 3.94 2.31 22.42
CA ALA A 71 3.74 1.57 21.18
C ALA A 71 2.71 2.29 20.30
N GLN A 72 2.85 2.13 18.99
CA GLN A 72 1.86 2.56 18.01
C GLN A 72 1.22 1.33 17.38
N LEU A 73 -0.12 1.25 17.41
CA LEU A 73 -0.87 0.27 16.64
C LEU A 73 -1.24 0.87 15.28
N VAL A 74 -0.76 0.25 14.21
CA VAL A 74 -1.13 0.57 12.83
C VAL A 74 -2.05 -0.55 12.34
N MET A 75 -3.26 -0.17 11.92
CA MET A 75 -4.21 -1.08 11.28
C MET A 75 -4.28 -0.69 9.81
N ARG A 76 -4.13 -1.68 8.92
CA ARG A 76 -4.20 -1.46 7.48
C ARG A 76 -5.31 -2.31 6.90
N GLU A 77 -6.08 -1.70 6.03
CA GLU A 77 -7.11 -2.36 5.26
C GLU A 77 -6.78 -2.19 3.79
N VAL A 78 -6.73 -3.30 3.05
CA VAL A 78 -6.29 -3.35 1.65
C VAL A 78 -7.43 -3.83 0.80
N TYR A 79 -7.65 -3.11 -0.29
CA TYR A 79 -8.71 -3.36 -1.24
C TYR A 79 -8.10 -3.82 -2.55
N SER A 80 -8.52 -5.00 -3.04
CA SER A 80 -8.26 -5.37 -4.43
C SER A 80 -9.35 -4.77 -5.32
N ASP A 81 -10.62 -5.00 -4.97
CA ASP A 81 -11.75 -4.41 -5.68
C ASP A 81 -12.23 -3.12 -5.01
N TRP A 82 -12.55 -2.09 -5.81
CA TRP A 82 -13.08 -0.83 -5.31
C TRP A 82 -14.47 -0.94 -4.67
N ARG A 83 -15.19 -2.04 -4.89
CA ARG A 83 -16.53 -2.30 -4.38
C ARG A 83 -16.56 -3.08 -3.05
N GLU A 84 -15.41 -3.62 -2.64
CA GLU A 84 -15.26 -4.27 -1.34
C GLU A 84 -15.70 -3.33 -0.20
N GLN A 85 -16.38 -3.91 0.79
CA GLN A 85 -16.94 -3.20 1.93
C GLN A 85 -15.97 -3.19 3.09
N ARG A 86 -15.64 -1.99 3.56
CA ARG A 86 -14.79 -1.79 4.73
C ARG A 86 -15.38 -2.44 5.98
N GLY A 87 -14.51 -2.96 6.83
CA GLY A 87 -14.90 -3.37 8.17
C GLY A 87 -15.22 -2.19 9.10
N SER A 88 -15.49 -2.51 10.36
CA SER A 88 -15.54 -1.53 11.45
C SER A 88 -14.43 -1.80 12.45
N LEU A 89 -13.78 -0.75 12.95
CA LEU A 89 -12.71 -0.84 13.94
C LEU A 89 -12.98 0.15 15.07
N ALA A 90 -12.99 -0.34 16.31
CA ALA A 90 -13.06 0.48 17.51
C ALA A 90 -11.94 0.09 18.47
N ILE A 91 -11.24 1.09 19.02
CA ILE A 91 -10.19 0.88 20.02
C ILE A 91 -10.61 1.48 21.36
N ALA A 92 -10.47 0.69 22.43
CA ALA A 92 -10.75 1.12 23.78
C ALA A 92 -9.68 0.62 24.76
N ARG A 93 -9.38 1.45 25.77
CA ARG A 93 -8.70 1.00 26.98
C ARG A 93 -9.72 0.32 27.91
N VAL A 94 -9.39 -0.88 28.36
CA VAL A 94 -10.32 -1.72 29.14
C VAL A 94 -10.34 -1.37 30.63
N ASP A 95 -9.24 -0.82 31.16
CA ASP A 95 -9.06 -0.46 32.57
C ASP A 95 -9.80 0.84 32.97
N THR A 96 -10.13 1.66 31.98
CA THR A 96 -10.74 2.99 32.15
C THR A 96 -12.10 3.09 31.45
N ALA A 97 -12.64 1.96 31.00
CA ALA A 97 -13.96 1.91 30.38
C ALA A 97 -15.04 2.45 31.34
N GLY A 98 -15.93 3.30 30.83
CA GLY A 98 -16.99 3.94 31.62
C GLY A 98 -16.52 5.12 32.50
N THR A 99 -15.25 5.50 32.44
CA THR A 99 -14.72 6.68 33.16
C THR A 99 -14.45 7.84 32.21
N ALA A 100 -14.62 9.07 32.71
CA ALA A 100 -14.24 10.27 31.96
C ALA A 100 -12.71 10.45 32.02
N PRO A 101 -12.06 10.87 30.92
CA PRO A 101 -10.66 11.28 30.98
C PRO A 101 -10.51 12.49 31.91
N ALA A 102 -9.36 12.61 32.57
CA ALA A 102 -9.04 13.79 33.36
C ALA A 102 -9.12 15.07 32.51
N PRO A 103 -9.53 16.22 33.07
CA PRO A 103 -9.51 17.50 32.36
C PRO A 103 -8.12 17.80 31.79
N LEU A 104 -8.08 18.37 30.59
CA LEU A 104 -6.82 18.79 29.99
C LEU A 104 -6.23 19.96 30.78
N THR A 105 -4.94 19.84 31.13
CA THR A 105 -4.19 20.96 31.69
C THR A 105 -3.57 21.81 30.59
N LYS A 106 -3.22 23.05 30.89
CA LYS A 106 -2.49 23.93 29.96
C LYS A 106 -1.18 23.30 29.50
N GLU A 107 -0.44 22.71 30.43
CA GLU A 107 0.86 22.08 30.16
C GLU A 107 0.72 20.87 29.22
N GLN A 108 -0.36 20.09 29.36
CA GLN A 108 -0.65 18.98 28.45
C GLN A 108 -0.96 19.49 27.04
N ILE A 109 -1.71 20.59 26.92
CA ILE A 109 -2.04 21.22 25.65
C ILE A 109 -0.77 21.76 24.98
N GLU A 110 0.05 22.50 25.72
CA GLU A 110 1.33 23.03 25.23
C GLU A 110 2.25 21.91 24.76
N LYS A 111 2.39 20.82 25.53
CA LYS A 111 3.17 19.64 25.14
C LYS A 111 2.65 18.99 23.86
N ARG A 112 1.33 18.89 23.68
CA ARG A 112 0.71 18.33 22.47
C ARG A 112 1.03 19.18 21.24
N TYR A 113 0.87 20.49 21.32
CA TYR A 113 1.18 21.40 20.21
C TYR A 113 2.68 21.41 19.88
N ALA A 114 3.55 21.44 20.88
CA ALA A 114 5.00 21.35 20.67
C ALA A 114 5.39 20.02 20.00
N SER A 115 4.79 18.91 20.43
CA SER A 115 4.99 17.59 19.80
C SER A 115 4.49 17.57 18.37
N ALA A 116 3.28 18.09 18.10
CA ALA A 116 2.70 18.14 16.76
C ALA A 116 3.59 18.97 15.80
N GLY A 117 4.07 20.13 16.23
CA GLY A 117 4.98 20.96 15.43
C GLY A 117 6.30 20.25 15.12
N LYS A 118 6.92 19.61 16.12
CA LYS A 118 8.14 18.80 15.93
C LYS A 118 7.90 17.63 14.98
N GLN A 119 6.78 16.91 15.15
CA GLN A 119 6.44 15.77 14.32
C GLN A 119 6.20 16.18 12.88
N LEU A 120 5.51 17.30 12.62
CA LEU A 120 5.31 17.81 11.26
C LEU A 120 6.64 17.98 10.52
N VAL A 121 7.58 18.72 11.12
CA VAL A 121 8.91 18.96 10.52
C VAL A 121 9.67 17.65 10.32
N ASN A 122 9.65 16.76 11.32
CA ASN A 122 10.34 15.48 11.24
C ASN A 122 9.76 14.57 10.16
N ARG A 123 8.44 14.53 9.98
CA ARG A 123 7.78 13.70 8.95
C ARG A 123 8.16 14.15 7.54
N VAL A 124 8.17 15.46 7.29
CA VAL A 124 8.64 16.00 5.99
C VAL A 124 10.08 15.60 5.71
N LYS A 125 10.99 15.77 6.68
CA LYS A 125 12.39 15.34 6.54
C LYS A 125 12.52 13.84 6.28
N THR A 126 11.77 13.03 7.03
CA THR A 126 11.78 11.57 6.91
C THR A 126 11.40 11.14 5.50
N TRP A 127 10.31 11.66 4.95
CA TRP A 127 9.83 11.25 3.63
C TRP A 127 10.65 11.81 2.47
N LEU A 128 11.40 12.90 2.66
CA LEU A 128 12.42 13.33 1.70
C LEU A 128 13.69 12.50 1.74
N GLN A 129 13.98 11.88 2.88
CA GLN A 129 15.16 11.05 3.07
C GLN A 129 14.90 9.59 2.66
N PHE A 130 13.67 9.10 2.80
CA PHE A 130 13.29 7.73 2.51
C PHE A 130 13.66 7.27 1.08
N PRO A 131 13.37 8.05 0.02
CA PRO A 131 13.76 7.64 -1.32
C PRO A 131 15.26 7.53 -1.54
N LYS A 132 16.05 8.39 -0.88
CA LYS A 132 17.51 8.34 -0.97
C LYS A 132 18.08 7.03 -0.45
N TRP A 133 17.42 6.39 0.51
CA TRP A 133 17.87 5.11 1.06
C TRP A 133 17.46 3.93 0.19
N PHE A 134 16.25 3.97 -0.38
CA PHE A 134 15.62 2.78 -0.97
C PHE A 134 15.43 2.83 -2.49
N TYR A 135 15.58 4.00 -3.12
CA TYR A 135 15.26 4.23 -4.52
C TYR A 135 16.41 4.90 -5.27
N ASP A 136 16.94 6.03 -4.79
CA ASP A 136 17.81 6.89 -5.60
C ASP A 136 19.17 6.25 -5.94
N ASN A 137 19.59 5.21 -5.20
CA ASN A 137 20.80 4.43 -5.50
C ASN A 137 20.57 3.29 -6.50
N LEU A 138 19.31 3.05 -6.91
CA LEU A 138 18.97 2.07 -7.92
C LEU A 138 19.24 2.65 -9.32
N PRO A 139 19.61 1.82 -10.31
CA PRO A 139 19.66 2.26 -11.69
C PRO A 139 18.31 2.83 -12.14
N VAL A 140 18.33 3.98 -12.81
CA VAL A 140 17.11 4.57 -13.38
C VAL A 140 16.48 3.63 -14.39
N ASN A 141 15.15 3.66 -14.48
CA ASN A 141 14.37 2.83 -15.40
C ASN A 141 14.58 1.33 -15.17
N THR A 142 14.77 0.92 -13.91
CA THR A 142 14.82 -0.48 -13.47
C THR A 142 13.92 -0.69 -12.26
N MET A 143 13.59 -1.96 -11.99
CA MET A 143 12.93 -2.36 -10.75
C MET A 143 13.71 -3.48 -10.10
N THR A 144 13.67 -3.51 -8.77
CA THR A 144 14.31 -4.54 -7.95
C THR A 144 13.51 -5.84 -7.97
N GLU A 145 14.16 -6.95 -7.64
CA GLU A 145 13.48 -8.22 -7.36
C GLU A 145 12.53 -8.08 -6.15
N PRO A 146 11.47 -8.91 -6.05
CA PRO A 146 10.60 -8.92 -4.89
C PRO A 146 11.40 -9.25 -3.63
N ARG A 147 11.24 -8.43 -2.60
CA ARG A 147 11.84 -8.65 -1.28
C ARG A 147 10.86 -8.31 -0.18
N LEU A 148 11.08 -8.85 1.02
CA LEU A 148 10.29 -8.48 2.19
C LEU A 148 10.32 -6.97 2.41
N THR A 149 9.15 -6.39 2.65
CA THR A 149 9.03 -4.94 2.85
C THR A 149 9.68 -4.56 4.18
N PRO A 150 10.66 -3.63 4.19
CA PRO A 150 11.28 -3.18 5.44
C PRO A 150 10.26 -2.61 6.42
N GLY A 151 10.18 -3.19 7.61
CA GLY A 151 9.19 -2.80 8.63
C GLY A 151 7.74 -3.10 8.24
N GLY A 152 7.49 -3.98 7.25
CA GLY A 152 6.16 -4.45 6.86
C GLY A 152 5.76 -5.76 7.55
N LEU A 153 4.67 -6.38 7.06
CA LEU A 153 4.26 -7.72 7.48
C LEU A 153 5.22 -8.77 6.89
N ALA A 154 5.38 -9.92 7.57
CA ALA A 154 6.17 -11.04 7.04
C ALA A 154 5.60 -11.60 5.72
N THR A 155 4.30 -11.41 5.48
CA THR A 155 3.58 -11.84 4.28
C THR A 155 3.51 -10.75 3.21
N GLN A 156 4.27 -9.66 3.38
CA GLN A 156 4.30 -8.53 2.47
C GLN A 156 5.64 -8.42 1.75
N PHE A 157 5.57 -8.41 0.41
CA PHE A 157 6.71 -8.21 -0.47
C PHE A 157 6.57 -6.91 -1.25
N SER A 158 7.70 -6.33 -1.64
CA SER A 158 7.75 -5.17 -2.51
C SER A 158 8.86 -5.31 -3.55
N SER A 159 8.59 -4.74 -4.72
CA SER A 159 9.59 -4.43 -5.74
C SER A 159 9.50 -2.94 -6.01
N VAL A 160 10.65 -2.27 -6.07
CA VAL A 160 10.74 -0.81 -6.13
C VAL A 160 11.71 -0.38 -7.21
N GLY A 161 11.49 0.82 -7.74
CA GLY A 161 12.34 1.45 -8.74
C GLY A 161 12.00 2.93 -8.91
N HIS A 162 12.70 3.62 -9.79
CA HIS A 162 12.36 4.98 -10.21
C HIS A 162 12.61 5.12 -11.70
N TYR A 163 11.92 6.08 -12.31
CA TYR A 163 12.02 6.32 -13.74
C TYR A 163 12.44 7.77 -14.04
N ASP A 164 13.03 7.93 -15.22
CA ASP A 164 13.22 9.20 -15.91
C ASP A 164 12.86 8.97 -17.38
N LEU A 165 11.68 9.48 -17.78
CA LEU A 165 11.09 9.24 -19.10
C LEU A 165 10.80 10.59 -19.77
N ALA A 166 11.27 10.78 -21.00
CA ALA A 166 10.83 11.88 -21.86
C ALA A 166 9.35 11.69 -22.28
N ASP A 167 8.71 12.75 -22.78
CA ASP A 167 7.28 12.73 -23.16
C ASP A 167 6.95 11.72 -24.28
N ASP A 168 7.94 11.40 -25.12
CA ASP A 168 7.87 10.44 -26.21
C ASP A 168 8.36 9.03 -25.82
N GLN A 169 8.70 8.81 -24.55
CA GLN A 169 9.11 7.51 -24.02
C GLN A 169 8.02 6.87 -23.18
N ALA A 170 8.03 5.53 -23.16
CA ALA A 170 7.20 4.72 -22.31
C ALA A 170 8.05 3.61 -21.67
N MET A 171 7.64 3.18 -20.48
CA MET A 171 8.18 1.98 -19.83
C MET A 171 7.13 0.88 -19.86
N ILE A 172 7.45 -0.23 -20.52
CA ILE A 172 6.66 -1.47 -20.46
C ILE A 172 7.19 -2.27 -19.28
N ILE A 173 6.32 -2.52 -18.30
CA ILE A 173 6.60 -3.36 -17.15
C ILE A 173 5.85 -4.67 -17.30
N THR A 174 6.56 -5.79 -17.31
CA THR A 174 5.97 -7.14 -17.37
C THR A 174 6.17 -7.81 -16.02
N VAL A 175 5.10 -8.34 -15.42
CA VAL A 175 5.16 -9.08 -14.15
C VAL A 175 4.23 -10.30 -14.21
N PRO A 176 4.63 -11.47 -13.71
CA PRO A 176 3.71 -12.61 -13.64
C PRO A 176 2.52 -12.29 -12.73
N LYS A 177 1.32 -12.72 -13.13
CA LYS A 177 0.15 -12.67 -12.25
C LYS A 177 0.39 -13.59 -11.07
N SER A 178 0.37 -13.03 -9.86
CA SER A 178 0.60 -13.77 -8.62
C SER A 178 -0.67 -14.47 -8.13
N ASP A 179 -0.47 -15.52 -7.34
CA ASP A 179 -1.47 -16.17 -6.49
C ASP A 179 -1.72 -15.41 -5.17
N ALA A 180 -0.86 -14.44 -4.81
CA ALA A 180 -1.07 -13.59 -3.65
C ALA A 180 -2.44 -12.89 -3.74
N PRO A 181 -3.24 -12.88 -2.64
CA PRO A 181 -4.56 -12.27 -2.63
C PRO A 181 -4.57 -10.80 -3.09
N TYR A 182 -3.50 -10.06 -2.83
CA TYR A 182 -3.29 -8.74 -3.40
C TYR A 182 -1.94 -8.65 -4.12
N GLN A 183 -1.96 -8.18 -5.36
CA GLN A 183 -0.79 -7.76 -6.14
C GLN A 183 -1.13 -6.42 -6.80
N GLY A 184 -0.39 -5.36 -6.48
CA GLY A 184 -0.67 -4.04 -7.05
C GLY A 184 0.56 -3.19 -7.31
N PHE A 185 0.40 -2.29 -8.26
CA PHE A 185 1.38 -1.31 -8.71
C PHE A 185 0.87 0.11 -8.44
N GLN A 186 1.78 1.02 -8.10
CA GLN A 186 1.48 2.44 -7.97
C GLN A 186 2.68 3.32 -8.33
N LEU A 187 2.38 4.51 -8.85
CA LEU A 187 3.33 5.62 -8.96
C LEU A 187 3.32 6.49 -7.70
N GLY A 188 4.51 6.94 -7.30
CA GLY A 188 4.70 7.94 -6.25
C GLY A 188 5.55 9.10 -6.74
N SER A 189 5.14 10.34 -6.44
CA SER A 189 5.94 11.54 -6.77
C SER A 189 7.28 11.58 -6.03
N LEU A 190 8.15 12.52 -6.39
CA LEU A 190 9.41 12.78 -5.69
C LEU A 190 9.24 13.22 -4.22
N TRP A 191 8.01 13.55 -3.81
CA TRP A 191 7.65 13.82 -2.41
C TRP A 191 7.22 12.55 -1.65
N TYR A 192 7.34 11.38 -2.28
CA TYR A 192 6.95 10.07 -1.74
C TYR A 192 5.47 9.98 -1.35
N ILE A 193 4.61 10.68 -2.10
CA ILE A 193 3.16 10.59 -2.03
C ILE A 193 2.63 10.02 -3.34
N SER A 194 1.48 9.33 -3.30
CA SER A 194 0.80 8.85 -4.50
C SER A 194 0.52 9.99 -5.47
N LEU A 195 0.54 9.70 -6.77
CA LEU A 195 -0.10 10.59 -7.74
C LEU A 195 -1.63 10.57 -7.57
N ASP A 196 -2.37 11.36 -8.34
CA ASP A 196 -3.83 11.37 -8.27
C ASP A 196 -4.39 10.02 -8.73
N TYR A 197 -4.65 9.12 -7.79
CA TYR A 197 -5.22 7.81 -8.07
C TYR A 197 -6.75 7.82 -8.01
N ILE A 198 -7.39 8.96 -7.81
CA ILE A 198 -8.85 9.09 -7.76
C ILE A 198 -9.36 9.39 -9.16
N ASN A 199 -8.71 10.34 -9.85
CA ASN A 199 -9.14 10.80 -11.17
C ASN A 199 -8.33 10.22 -12.32
N HIS A 200 -7.20 9.58 -12.03
CA HIS A 200 -6.31 9.00 -13.03
C HIS A 200 -5.91 7.57 -12.69
N GLN A 201 -5.56 6.78 -13.70
CA GLN A 201 -5.02 5.44 -13.52
C GLN A 201 -3.51 5.53 -13.28
N THR A 202 -3.12 5.99 -12.08
CA THR A 202 -1.72 6.06 -11.62
C THR A 202 -1.31 4.85 -10.78
N SER A 203 -2.26 3.92 -10.58
CA SER A 203 -2.12 2.66 -9.87
C SER A 203 -3.06 1.63 -10.47
N LEU A 204 -2.65 0.36 -10.40
CA LEU A 204 -3.41 -0.77 -10.93
C LEU A 204 -3.06 -2.03 -10.14
N ASN A 205 -4.07 -2.80 -9.74
CA ASN A 205 -3.86 -4.11 -9.13
C ASN A 205 -4.34 -5.25 -10.03
N SER A 206 -4.01 -6.48 -9.66
CA SER A 206 -4.28 -7.68 -10.45
C SER A 206 -5.78 -7.95 -10.70
N SER A 207 -6.68 -7.42 -9.86
CA SER A 207 -8.13 -7.53 -10.11
C SER A 207 -8.66 -6.50 -11.11
N GLN A 208 -7.90 -5.43 -11.37
CA GLN A 208 -8.27 -4.34 -12.29
C GLN A 208 -7.51 -4.42 -13.62
N ALA A 209 -6.33 -5.04 -13.61
CA ALA A 209 -5.48 -5.20 -14.77
C ALA A 209 -6.02 -6.27 -15.71
N GLN A 210 -5.84 -6.05 -17.01
CA GLN A 210 -5.96 -7.11 -17.99
C GLN A 210 -4.75 -8.05 -17.84
N ILE A 211 -5.03 -9.34 -17.68
CA ILE A 211 -4.03 -10.40 -17.65
C ILE A 211 -3.94 -10.96 -19.07
N ASP A 212 -2.72 -11.09 -19.59
CA ASP A 212 -2.48 -11.65 -20.91
C ASP A 212 -2.64 -13.17 -20.91
N PRO A 213 -2.93 -13.82 -22.06
CA PRO A 213 -3.08 -15.27 -22.16
C PRO A 213 -1.89 -16.11 -21.68
N ASP A 214 -0.70 -15.50 -21.62
CA ASP A 214 0.52 -16.14 -21.11
C ASP A 214 0.69 -16.02 -19.58
N GLY A 215 -0.30 -15.47 -18.88
CA GLY A 215 -0.32 -15.34 -17.42
C GLY A 215 0.42 -14.13 -16.88
N ASN A 216 0.90 -13.23 -17.73
CA ASN A 216 1.55 -11.99 -17.30
C ASN A 216 0.57 -10.80 -17.25
N ILE A 217 0.90 -9.84 -16.39
CA ILE A 217 0.33 -8.50 -16.41
C ILE A 217 1.38 -7.58 -17.02
N ARG A 218 1.00 -6.86 -18.07
CA ARG A 218 1.87 -5.88 -18.74
C ARG A 218 1.29 -4.49 -18.62
N MET A 219 2.05 -3.60 -17.99
CA MET A 219 1.66 -2.20 -17.74
C MET A 219 2.51 -1.27 -18.58
N VAL A 220 1.90 -0.23 -19.13
CA VAL A 220 2.61 0.80 -19.90
C VAL A 220 2.61 2.08 -19.08
N VAL A 221 3.77 2.51 -18.58
CA VAL A 221 3.93 3.79 -17.88
C VAL A 221 4.35 4.84 -18.89
N SER A 222 3.50 5.84 -19.14
CA SER A 222 3.78 6.91 -20.10
C SER A 222 2.94 8.17 -19.82
N ASN A 223 3.41 9.32 -20.29
CA ASN A 223 2.64 10.55 -20.26
C ASN A 223 1.55 10.57 -21.33
N THR A 224 1.90 10.10 -22.54
CA THR A 224 0.99 10.01 -23.68
C THR A 224 0.16 8.73 -23.61
N ASN A 225 -1.15 8.82 -23.85
CA ASN A 225 -2.07 7.68 -23.89
C ASN A 225 -1.71 6.70 -25.03
N PRO A 226 -1.30 5.46 -24.72
CA PRO A 226 -0.96 4.43 -25.72
C PRO A 226 -2.17 3.64 -26.24
N GLY A 227 -3.38 3.93 -25.74
CA GLY A 227 -4.63 3.28 -26.13
C GLY A 227 -4.84 1.88 -25.54
N VAL A 228 -4.19 1.55 -24.42
CA VAL A 228 -4.29 0.23 -23.77
C VAL A 228 -4.88 0.29 -22.36
N THR A 229 -5.51 -0.81 -21.93
CA THR A 229 -6.22 -0.98 -20.67
C THR A 229 -5.29 -0.83 -19.47
N ASN A 230 -4.09 -1.40 -19.56
CA ASN A 230 -3.08 -1.35 -18.49
C ASN A 230 -2.15 -0.12 -18.60
N TRP A 231 -2.63 1.00 -19.16
CA TRP A 231 -1.88 2.25 -19.17
C TRP A 231 -1.81 2.87 -17.77
N ILE A 232 -0.63 3.29 -17.33
CA ILE A 232 -0.40 4.02 -16.10
C ILE A 232 0.03 5.44 -16.44
N GLU A 233 -0.78 6.41 -16.03
CA GLU A 233 -0.57 7.83 -16.33
C GLU A 233 0.55 8.42 -15.46
N THR A 234 1.52 9.09 -16.09
CA THR A 234 2.57 9.82 -15.34
C THR A 234 2.16 11.23 -14.94
N LEU A 235 1.08 11.78 -15.50
CA LEU A 235 0.55 13.11 -15.20
C LEU A 235 1.60 14.23 -15.35
N GLY A 236 2.43 14.16 -16.40
CA GLY A 236 3.52 15.11 -16.63
C GLY A 236 4.72 14.94 -15.70
N HIS A 237 4.73 13.96 -14.80
CA HIS A 237 5.90 13.65 -13.99
C HIS A 237 6.95 12.94 -14.84
N ARG A 238 7.96 13.67 -15.33
CA ARG A 238 9.15 13.12 -15.98
C ARG A 238 9.89 12.10 -15.11
N ARG A 239 9.90 12.33 -13.79
CA ARG A 239 10.54 11.46 -12.79
C ARG A 239 9.58 11.13 -11.67
N ALA A 240 9.50 9.85 -11.31
CA ALA A 240 8.73 9.39 -10.16
C ALA A 240 9.22 7.99 -9.70
N TYR A 241 8.63 7.51 -8.60
CA TYR A 241 8.88 6.21 -8.02
C TYR A 241 7.87 5.17 -8.53
N LEU A 242 8.37 3.95 -8.71
CA LEU A 242 7.64 2.75 -9.10
C LEU A 242 7.56 1.83 -7.88
N GLN A 243 6.37 1.32 -7.55
CA GLN A 243 6.22 0.38 -6.44
C GLN A 243 5.21 -0.71 -6.78
N PHE A 244 5.68 -1.96 -6.77
CA PHE A 244 4.83 -3.13 -6.60
C PHE A 244 4.73 -3.53 -5.14
N ARG A 245 3.58 -4.09 -4.78
CA ARG A 245 3.34 -4.74 -3.50
C ARG A 245 2.54 -6.03 -3.70
N TRP A 246 2.99 -7.08 -3.04
CA TRP A 246 2.23 -8.31 -2.83
C TRP A 246 1.90 -8.40 -1.35
N GLN A 247 0.67 -8.78 -1.02
CA GLN A 247 0.24 -8.95 0.36
C GLN A 247 -0.41 -10.30 0.55
N ARG A 248 -0.34 -10.80 1.79
CA ARG A 248 -0.88 -12.10 2.18
C ARG A 248 -0.27 -13.25 1.36
N ALA A 249 1.01 -13.12 1.00
CA ALA A 249 1.72 -14.18 0.29
C ALA A 249 1.89 -15.41 1.19
N ASP A 250 1.52 -16.58 0.68
CA ASP A 250 1.62 -17.87 1.39
C ASP A 250 2.97 -18.56 1.18
N ARG A 251 3.81 -18.00 0.31
CA ARG A 251 5.17 -18.47 0.04
C ARG A 251 6.13 -17.31 -0.11
N GLN A 252 7.42 -17.61 0.01
CA GLN A 252 8.49 -16.70 -0.36
C GLN A 252 8.40 -16.36 -1.86
N LEU A 253 8.48 -15.09 -2.20
CA LEU A 253 8.65 -14.65 -3.59
C LEU A 253 10.13 -14.67 -3.98
N THR A 254 10.37 -14.98 -5.24
CA THR A 254 11.67 -15.14 -5.88
C THR A 254 11.86 -14.09 -6.97
N PRO A 255 13.07 -13.94 -7.55
CA PRO A 255 13.29 -13.05 -8.69
C PRO A 255 12.34 -13.31 -9.88
N ALA A 256 11.99 -14.58 -10.12
CA ALA A 256 11.08 -14.96 -11.20
C ALA A 256 9.64 -14.47 -11.00
N ASP A 257 9.25 -14.11 -9.78
CA ASP A 257 7.94 -13.50 -9.48
C ASP A 257 7.94 -11.97 -9.69
N GLY A 258 9.11 -11.39 -10.00
CA GLY A 258 9.36 -9.97 -10.09
C GLY A 258 9.03 -9.33 -11.44
N PRO A 259 8.98 -8.00 -11.49
CA PRO A 259 8.81 -7.27 -12.73
C PRO A 259 10.12 -7.21 -13.54
N THR A 260 10.00 -7.30 -14.86
CA THR A 260 11.02 -6.88 -15.82
C THR A 260 10.57 -5.62 -16.55
N VAL A 261 11.50 -4.79 -17.00
CA VAL A 261 11.18 -3.51 -17.63
C VAL A 261 11.90 -3.31 -18.96
N GLU A 262 11.22 -2.69 -19.92
CA GLU A 262 11.79 -2.21 -21.19
C GLU A 262 11.34 -0.76 -21.41
N VAL A 263 12.27 0.14 -21.72
CA VAL A 263 11.94 1.51 -22.15
C VAL A 263 11.94 1.57 -23.67
N VAL A 264 10.86 2.09 -24.23
CA VAL A 264 10.63 2.18 -25.68
C VAL A 264 10.13 3.58 -26.05
N ALA A 265 10.16 3.92 -27.34
CA ALA A 265 9.40 5.07 -27.83
C ALA A 265 7.90 4.76 -27.75
N VAL A 266 7.07 5.76 -27.45
CA VAL A 266 5.60 5.62 -27.40
C VAL A 266 5.05 5.07 -28.73
N GLY A 267 5.61 5.50 -29.85
CA GLY A 267 5.23 5.02 -31.19
C GLY A 267 5.52 3.53 -31.43
N ASP A 268 6.44 2.93 -30.68
CA ASP A 268 6.83 1.53 -30.83
C ASP A 268 5.98 0.57 -29.99
N ILE A 269 5.13 1.08 -29.08
CA ILE A 269 4.30 0.28 -28.18
C ILE A 269 3.45 -0.78 -28.94
N PRO A 270 2.79 -0.47 -30.07
CA PRO A 270 2.02 -1.48 -30.81
C PRO A 270 2.84 -2.69 -31.27
N ALA A 271 4.14 -2.49 -31.54
CA ALA A 271 5.06 -3.56 -31.96
C ALA A 271 5.77 -4.23 -30.78
N LYS A 272 5.97 -3.50 -29.68
CA LYS A 272 6.79 -3.92 -28.54
C LYS A 272 5.99 -4.51 -27.40
N LEU A 273 4.72 -4.14 -27.22
CA LEU A 273 3.87 -4.69 -26.18
C LEU A 273 3.30 -6.05 -26.62
N PRO A 274 3.69 -7.18 -26.00
CA PRO A 274 3.03 -8.44 -26.25
C PRO A 274 1.53 -8.33 -25.98
N HIS A 275 0.71 -9.00 -26.79
CA HIS A 275 -0.75 -8.97 -26.68
C HIS A 275 -1.39 -7.57 -26.80
N TYR A 276 -0.69 -6.60 -27.43
CA TYR A 276 -1.18 -5.22 -27.62
C TYR A 276 -2.64 -5.14 -28.09
N SER A 277 -3.01 -5.92 -29.11
CA SER A 277 -4.37 -5.93 -29.67
C SER A 277 -5.45 -6.37 -28.67
N GLN A 278 -5.13 -7.23 -27.72
CA GLN A 278 -6.05 -7.68 -26.66
C GLN A 278 -6.12 -6.67 -25.50
N ASN A 279 -5.10 -5.82 -25.38
CA ASN A 279 -5.02 -4.78 -24.36
C ASN A 279 -5.66 -3.46 -24.79
N GLN A 280 -5.98 -3.28 -26.07
CA GLN A 280 -6.60 -2.05 -26.55
C GLN A 280 -7.90 -1.73 -25.81
N ILE A 281 -8.11 -0.44 -25.54
CA ILE A 281 -9.32 0.08 -24.91
C ILE A 281 -9.86 1.27 -25.69
N SER A 282 -11.19 1.34 -25.81
CA SER A 282 -11.85 2.52 -26.40
C SER A 282 -11.81 3.71 -25.44
N GLU A 283 -11.98 4.91 -25.97
CA GLU A 283 -12.10 6.11 -25.14
C GLU A 283 -13.28 6.03 -24.15
N GLU A 284 -14.41 5.48 -24.58
CA GLU A 284 -15.57 5.23 -23.72
C GLU A 284 -15.23 4.24 -22.59
N GLY A 285 -14.54 3.14 -22.92
CA GLY A 285 -14.08 2.17 -21.92
C GLY A 285 -13.12 2.78 -20.91
N TRP A 286 -12.19 3.62 -21.37
CA TRP A 286 -11.30 4.36 -20.48
C TRP A 286 -12.06 5.29 -19.53
N ARG A 287 -12.97 6.11 -20.07
CA ARG A 287 -13.82 7.01 -19.27
C ARG A 287 -14.67 6.26 -18.25
N SER A 288 -15.21 5.09 -18.62
CA SER A 288 -15.98 4.24 -17.71
C SER A 288 -15.13 3.74 -16.53
N ARG A 289 -13.87 3.34 -16.78
CA ARG A 289 -12.94 2.91 -15.72
C ARG A 289 -12.62 4.05 -14.75
N ILE A 290 -12.41 5.26 -15.27
CA ILE A 290 -12.18 6.45 -14.43
C ILE A 290 -13.43 6.77 -13.59
N ALA A 291 -14.63 6.71 -14.19
CA ALA A 291 -15.88 6.95 -13.48
C ALA A 291 -16.14 5.92 -12.36
N GLU A 292 -15.83 4.64 -12.60
CA GLU A 292 -15.93 3.58 -11.59
C GLU A 292 -15.01 3.87 -10.40
N ARG A 293 -13.74 4.22 -10.67
CA ARG A 293 -12.76 4.59 -9.64
C ARG A 293 -13.24 5.80 -8.82
N GLN A 294 -13.69 6.86 -9.48
CA GLN A 294 -14.22 8.05 -8.80
C GLN A 294 -15.42 7.73 -7.92
N THR A 295 -16.39 6.96 -8.46
CA THR A 295 -17.60 6.55 -7.74
C THR A 295 -17.25 5.72 -6.51
N ALA A 296 -16.38 4.72 -6.68
CA ALA A 296 -16.06 3.79 -5.62
C ALA A 296 -15.18 4.41 -4.52
N ILE A 297 -14.26 5.31 -4.86
CA ILE A 297 -13.57 6.13 -3.85
C ILE A 297 -14.55 7.07 -3.14
N GLY A 298 -15.44 7.74 -3.89
CA GLY A 298 -16.45 8.64 -3.32
C GLY A 298 -17.36 7.95 -2.30
N ALA A 299 -17.76 6.70 -2.56
CA ALA A 299 -18.57 5.90 -1.64
C ALA A 299 -17.84 5.50 -0.33
N ARG A 300 -16.50 5.53 -0.31
CA ARG A 300 -15.68 5.11 0.85
C ARG A 300 -15.29 6.26 1.76
N MET A 301 -15.10 7.44 1.19
CA MET A 301 -14.71 8.62 1.96
C MET A 301 -15.87 9.00 2.86
N LEU A 302 -15.62 9.00 4.17
CA LEU A 302 -16.56 9.59 5.12
C LEU A 302 -16.62 11.09 4.78
N GLY A 303 -17.77 11.54 4.29
CA GLY A 303 -18.06 12.96 4.09
C GLY A 303 -17.98 13.76 5.39
#